data_AF-A0A7X7KWY6-F1
#
_entry.id   AF-A0A7X7KWY6-F1
#
_cell.length_a   1.000
_cell.length_b   1.000
_cell.length_c   1.000
_cell.angle_alpha   90.00
_cell.angle_beta   90.00
_cell.angle_gamma   90.00
#
_symmetry.space_group_name_H-M   'P 1'
#
loop_
_entity.id
_entity.type
_entity.pdbx_description
1 polymer ?
#
loop_
_entity_poly.entity_id
_entity_poly.type
_entity_poly.pdbx_seq_one_letter_code
_entity_poly.pdbx_strand_id
1 'polypeptide(L)'
;PLAIMLSHADRARAPLRDAWARASGPARIQLAQVLATLGDTSVVPCLIDALEQVEAWDEKIFQGRMADFAYLPTPVDQLVLALGAARDRRAVPAILRLAGCLDADATLSHHRAVARALEQLGDSAAAPVLHGLLAQPGMSGHALTSLPAGPEPEARTASLREISLARALFHCGDWLDMGRTILEQYRGDWRGLFARHAHAVLAAGSRRHHPLAAVQ
;
A
#
# COMPACT_ATOMS: atom_id res chain seq x y z
N PRO A 1 -12.18 15.25 19.03
CA PRO A 1 -12.98 14.09 18.57
C PRO A 1 -12.13 12.96 17.96
N LEU A 2 -11.32 13.24 16.94
CA LEU A 2 -10.51 12.23 16.24
C LEU A 2 -9.49 11.51 17.16
N ALA A 3 -8.79 12.28 18.00
CA ALA A 3 -7.86 11.72 18.98
C ALA A 3 -8.54 10.74 19.95
N ILE A 4 -9.78 11.01 20.37
CA ILE A 4 -10.54 10.10 21.25
C ILE A 4 -10.94 8.82 20.51
N MET A 5 -11.37 8.93 19.25
CA MET A 5 -11.72 7.77 18.41
C MET A 5 -10.51 6.85 18.18
N LEU A 6 -9.33 7.43 17.95
CA LEU A 6 -8.09 6.67 17.73
C LEU A 6 -7.49 6.11 19.02
N SER A 7 -7.69 6.79 20.16
CA SER A 7 -7.16 6.36 21.48
C SER A 7 -8.10 5.39 22.21
N HIS A 8 -9.38 5.35 21.83
CA HIS A 8 -10.42 4.50 22.44
C HIS A 8 -11.25 3.82 21.34
N ALA A 9 -10.58 3.13 20.42
CA ALA A 9 -11.20 2.46 19.28
C ALA A 9 -12.44 1.66 19.68
N ASP A 10 -12.34 0.85 20.74
CA ASP A 10 -13.43 -0.02 21.19
C ASP A 10 -14.66 0.76 21.69
N ARG A 11 -14.46 1.94 22.28
CA ARG A 11 -15.56 2.81 22.72
C ARG A 11 -16.18 3.58 21.55
N ALA A 12 -15.41 3.84 20.49
CA ALA A 12 -15.88 4.56 19.32
C ALA A 12 -16.65 3.67 18.33
N ARG A 13 -16.36 2.36 18.27
CA ARG A 13 -16.98 1.42 17.31
C ARG A 13 -18.50 1.41 17.35
N ALA A 14 -19.11 1.27 18.52
CA ALA A 14 -20.57 1.14 18.62
C ALA A 14 -21.32 2.41 18.12
N PRO A 15 -21.00 3.63 18.59
CA PRO A 15 -21.60 4.84 18.03
C PRO A 15 -21.37 5.02 16.52
N LEU A 16 -20.21 4.62 16.02
CA LEU A 16 -19.89 4.69 14.59
C LEU A 16 -20.70 3.68 13.77
N ARG A 17 -20.93 2.46 14.28
CA ARG A 17 -21.82 1.47 13.64
C ARG A 17 -23.25 1.97 13.55
N ASP A 18 -23.75 2.59 14.61
CA ASP A 18 -25.09 3.18 14.64
C ASP A 18 -25.21 4.34 13.64
N ALA A 19 -24.21 5.20 13.58
CA ALA A 19 -24.14 6.28 12.59
C ALA A 19 -24.07 5.71 11.16
N TRP A 20 -23.25 4.68 10.94
CA TRP A 20 -23.10 4.01 9.65
C TRP A 20 -24.42 3.38 9.19
N ALA A 21 -25.12 2.69 10.08
CA ALA A 21 -26.42 2.06 9.79
C ALA A 21 -27.46 3.08 9.30
N ARG A 22 -27.47 4.29 9.86
CA ARG A 22 -28.38 5.39 9.49
C ARG A 22 -27.90 6.22 8.30
N ALA A 23 -26.62 6.16 7.94
CA ALA A 23 -26.04 6.94 6.87
C ALA A 23 -26.33 6.34 5.48
N SER A 24 -26.40 7.20 4.49
CA SER A 24 -26.50 6.87 3.07
C SER A 24 -25.51 7.69 2.24
N GLY A 25 -25.32 7.30 0.98
CA GLY A 25 -24.44 8.02 0.04
C GLY A 25 -22.99 8.15 0.53
N PRO A 26 -22.32 9.28 0.25
CA PRO A 26 -20.90 9.47 0.58
C PRO A 26 -20.58 9.34 2.08
N ALA A 27 -21.47 9.80 2.96
CA ALA A 27 -21.28 9.73 4.41
C ALA A 27 -21.20 8.28 4.90
N ARG A 28 -21.97 7.37 4.27
CA ARG A 28 -21.94 5.94 4.59
C ARG A 28 -20.57 5.34 4.28
N ILE A 29 -19.96 5.69 3.15
CA ILE A 29 -18.63 5.21 2.75
C ILE A 29 -17.54 5.76 3.69
N GLN A 30 -17.60 7.05 4.03
CA GLN A 30 -16.64 7.66 4.96
C GLN A 30 -16.67 7.00 6.34
N LEU A 31 -17.86 6.74 6.88
CA LEU A 31 -18.01 6.02 8.14
C LEU A 31 -17.51 4.57 8.05
N ALA A 32 -17.75 3.89 6.94
CA ALA A 32 -17.21 2.56 6.68
C ALA A 32 -15.67 2.58 6.64
N GLN A 33 -15.03 3.56 5.99
CA GLN A 33 -13.58 3.69 5.96
C GLN A 33 -12.99 3.88 7.37
N VAL A 34 -13.63 4.70 8.20
CA VAL A 34 -13.22 4.89 9.61
C VAL A 34 -13.35 3.59 10.39
N LEU A 35 -14.51 2.91 10.30
CA LEU A 35 -14.76 1.63 10.96
C LEU A 35 -13.74 0.55 10.52
N ALA A 36 -13.47 0.45 9.23
CA ALA A 36 -12.46 -0.45 8.67
C ALA A 36 -11.04 -0.14 9.17
N THR A 37 -10.67 1.13 9.28
CA THR A 37 -9.39 1.56 9.85
C THR A 37 -9.26 1.17 11.33
N LEU A 38 -10.38 1.16 12.06
CA LEU A 38 -10.44 0.64 13.43
C LEU A 38 -10.45 -0.89 13.47
N GLY A 39 -10.43 -1.60 12.34
CA GLY A 39 -10.43 -3.06 12.25
C GLY A 39 -11.83 -3.67 12.38
N ASP A 40 -12.89 -2.93 12.05
CA ASP A 40 -14.23 -3.48 11.99
C ASP A 40 -14.48 -4.11 10.61
N THR A 41 -14.66 -5.43 10.57
CA THR A 41 -14.82 -6.17 9.31
C THR A 41 -16.27 -6.22 8.82
N SER A 42 -17.25 -5.73 9.60
CA SER A 42 -18.66 -5.74 9.18
C SER A 42 -18.93 -4.81 8.00
N VAL A 43 -18.09 -3.79 7.80
CA VAL A 43 -18.22 -2.79 6.73
C VAL A 43 -17.44 -3.15 5.46
N VAL A 44 -16.63 -4.22 5.50
CA VAL A 44 -15.78 -4.63 4.38
C VAL A 44 -16.59 -4.89 3.10
N PRO A 45 -17.74 -5.61 3.10
CA PRO A 45 -18.54 -5.78 1.89
C PRO A 45 -18.95 -4.44 1.26
N CYS A 46 -19.40 -3.47 2.06
CA CYS A 46 -19.77 -2.14 1.57
C CYS A 46 -18.59 -1.38 0.91
N LEU A 47 -17.37 -1.57 1.40
CA LEU A 47 -16.18 -0.97 0.83
C LEU A 47 -15.69 -1.71 -0.42
N ILE A 48 -15.85 -3.03 -0.47
CA ILE A 48 -15.61 -3.84 -1.67
C ILE A 48 -16.56 -3.40 -2.78
N ASP A 49 -17.87 -3.34 -2.51
CA ASP A 49 -18.87 -2.90 -3.49
C ASP A 49 -18.51 -1.52 -4.04
N ALA A 50 -18.12 -0.58 -3.17
CA ALA A 50 -17.69 0.75 -3.58
C ALA A 50 -16.42 0.73 -4.44
N LEU A 51 -15.44 -0.12 -4.11
CA LEU A 51 -14.21 -0.26 -4.89
C LEU A 51 -14.49 -0.94 -6.24
N GLU A 52 -15.43 -1.86 -6.33
CA GLU A 52 -15.82 -2.54 -7.56
C GLU A 52 -16.50 -1.59 -8.57
N GLN A 53 -17.13 -0.52 -8.10
CA GLN A 53 -17.65 0.54 -8.97
C GLN A 53 -16.55 1.46 -9.55
N VAL A 54 -15.30 1.33 -9.12
CA VAL A 54 -14.18 2.13 -9.63
C VAL A 54 -13.66 1.51 -10.92
N GLU A 55 -13.85 2.21 -12.04
CA GLU A 55 -13.40 1.81 -13.37
C GLU A 55 -11.94 2.21 -13.66
N ALA A 56 -11.49 3.35 -13.12
CA ALA A 56 -10.16 3.89 -13.33
C ALA A 56 -9.62 4.55 -12.05
N TRP A 57 -8.29 4.65 -11.95
CA TRP A 57 -7.63 5.40 -10.89
C TRP A 57 -7.91 6.90 -11.02
N ASP A 58 -7.99 7.59 -9.88
CA ASP A 58 -8.15 9.05 -9.85
C ASP A 58 -7.01 9.74 -10.61
N GLU A 59 -7.31 10.82 -11.32
CA GLU A 59 -6.29 11.56 -12.06
C GLU A 59 -5.28 12.26 -11.12
N LYS A 60 -4.09 12.49 -11.66
CA LYS A 60 -3.02 13.24 -11.01
C LYS A 60 -3.35 14.73 -10.95
N ILE A 61 -3.86 15.22 -9.81
CA ILE A 61 -4.11 16.66 -9.62
C ILE A 61 -2.83 17.36 -9.13
N PHE A 62 -2.12 17.99 -10.07
CA PHE A 62 -0.93 18.79 -9.78
C PHE A 62 -1.30 20.19 -9.26
N GLN A 63 -0.82 20.57 -8.07
CA GLN A 63 -1.11 21.87 -7.45
C GLN A 63 0.03 22.90 -7.56
N GLY A 64 1.02 22.63 -8.41
CA GLY A 64 2.17 23.51 -8.64
C GLY A 64 3.39 23.16 -7.79
N ARG A 65 4.47 23.90 -7.97
CA ARG A 65 5.83 23.60 -7.42
C ARG A 65 5.96 23.68 -5.90
N MET A 66 4.94 24.15 -5.18
CA MET A 66 4.96 24.35 -3.71
C MET A 66 4.05 23.39 -2.94
N ALA A 67 3.20 22.63 -3.64
CA ALA A 67 2.38 21.57 -3.09
C ALA A 67 2.32 20.47 -4.15
N ASP A 68 3.22 19.48 -4.03
CA ASP A 68 3.47 18.48 -5.08
C ASP A 68 2.18 17.82 -5.58
N PHE A 69 1.18 17.59 -4.70
CA PHE A 69 -0.14 17.04 -5.06
C PHE A 69 -1.25 17.52 -4.12
N ALA A 70 -2.45 17.73 -4.69
CA ALA A 70 -3.68 17.97 -3.95
C ALA A 70 -4.30 16.67 -3.44
N TYR A 71 -5.01 16.74 -2.31
CA TYR A 71 -5.98 15.71 -1.89
C TYR A 71 -5.44 14.26 -1.86
N LEU A 72 -4.22 14.08 -1.36
CA LEU A 72 -3.67 12.75 -1.08
C LEU A 72 -3.91 12.35 0.39
N PRO A 73 -4.31 11.09 0.67
CA PRO A 73 -4.70 10.05 -0.29
C PRO A 73 -5.98 10.42 -1.07
N THR A 74 -6.05 10.04 -2.35
CA THR A 74 -7.24 10.25 -3.19
C THR A 74 -8.45 9.45 -2.68
N PRO A 75 -9.68 9.71 -3.15
CA PRO A 75 -10.84 8.91 -2.76
C PRO A 75 -10.65 7.40 -2.99
N VAL A 76 -10.07 6.99 -4.13
CA VAL A 76 -9.76 5.57 -4.40
C VAL A 76 -8.66 5.06 -3.48
N ASP A 77 -7.60 5.83 -3.24
CA ASP A 77 -6.54 5.47 -2.29
C ASP A 77 -7.11 5.21 -0.88
N GLN A 78 -8.06 6.04 -0.43
CA GLN A 78 -8.69 5.91 0.88
C GLN A 78 -9.50 4.63 1.00
N LEU A 79 -10.21 4.20 -0.06
CA LEU A 79 -10.90 2.91 -0.09
C LEU A 79 -9.90 1.75 0.05
N VAL A 80 -8.84 1.75 -0.77
CA VAL A 80 -7.81 0.69 -0.77
C VAL A 80 -7.12 0.61 0.59
N LEU A 81 -6.73 1.75 1.17
CA LEU A 81 -6.09 1.82 2.48
C LEU A 81 -7.01 1.34 3.60
N ALA A 82 -8.29 1.71 3.58
CA ALA A 82 -9.27 1.27 4.58
C ALA A 82 -9.47 -0.27 4.52
N LEU A 83 -9.59 -0.83 3.31
CA LEU A 83 -9.70 -2.27 3.11
C LEU A 83 -8.45 -3.03 3.61
N GLY A 84 -7.25 -2.50 3.32
CA GLY A 84 -6.01 -3.05 3.86
C GLY A 84 -5.93 -2.98 5.39
N ALA A 85 -6.37 -1.87 5.97
CA ALA A 85 -6.38 -1.66 7.42
C ALA A 85 -7.36 -2.60 8.15
N ALA A 86 -8.48 -2.96 7.51
CA ALA A 86 -9.43 -3.94 8.05
C ALA A 86 -8.85 -5.35 8.17
N ARG A 87 -7.78 -5.67 7.41
CA ARG A 87 -7.11 -6.98 7.38
C ARG A 87 -8.04 -8.15 7.05
N ASP A 88 -9.06 -7.90 6.26
CA ASP A 88 -10.01 -8.92 5.81
C ASP A 88 -9.67 -9.36 4.38
N ARG A 89 -9.28 -10.63 4.23
CA ARG A 89 -8.84 -11.20 2.94
C ARG A 89 -9.94 -11.19 1.86
N ARG A 90 -11.21 -11.01 2.22
CA ARG A 90 -12.29 -10.80 1.23
C ARG A 90 -12.02 -9.61 0.32
N ALA A 91 -11.25 -8.63 0.76
CA ALA A 91 -10.90 -7.45 -0.02
C ALA A 91 -9.81 -7.70 -1.10
N VAL A 92 -9.06 -8.80 -1.00
CA VAL A 92 -7.89 -9.05 -1.86
C VAL A 92 -8.26 -9.02 -3.35
N PRO A 93 -9.30 -9.73 -3.84
CA PRO A 93 -9.62 -9.73 -5.27
C PRO A 93 -9.93 -8.34 -5.83
N ALA A 94 -10.69 -7.52 -5.09
CA ALA A 94 -11.06 -6.17 -5.51
C ALA A 94 -9.84 -5.22 -5.58
N ILE A 95 -8.91 -5.33 -4.64
CA ILE A 95 -7.65 -4.56 -4.66
C ILE A 95 -6.75 -5.01 -5.81
N LEU A 96 -6.63 -6.33 -6.04
CA LEU A 96 -5.80 -6.87 -7.12
C LEU A 96 -6.31 -6.47 -8.52
N ARG A 97 -7.63 -6.39 -8.70
CA ARG A 97 -8.24 -5.88 -9.94
C ARG A 97 -7.72 -4.48 -10.28
N LEU A 98 -7.76 -3.54 -9.32
CA LEU A 98 -7.26 -2.18 -9.55
C LEU A 98 -5.74 -2.11 -9.63
N ALA A 99 -5.02 -2.94 -8.87
CA ALA A 99 -3.57 -3.01 -8.94
C ALA A 99 -3.08 -3.42 -10.34
N GLY A 100 -3.82 -4.28 -11.04
CA GLY A 100 -3.54 -4.68 -12.41
C GLY A 100 -3.72 -3.57 -13.46
N CYS A 101 -4.33 -2.44 -13.08
CA CYS A 101 -4.49 -1.26 -13.94
C CYS A 101 -3.41 -0.18 -13.71
N LEU A 102 -2.43 -0.43 -12.82
CA LEU A 102 -1.33 0.50 -12.59
C LEU A 102 -0.21 0.31 -13.62
N ASP A 103 0.50 1.41 -13.88
CA ASP A 103 1.69 1.47 -14.73
C ASP A 103 2.69 2.52 -14.22
N ALA A 104 3.75 2.76 -14.98
CA ALA A 104 4.81 3.70 -14.62
C ALA A 104 4.38 5.18 -14.61
N ASP A 105 3.26 5.53 -15.22
CA ASP A 105 2.78 6.91 -15.34
C ASP A 105 1.73 7.26 -14.26
N ALA A 106 1.09 6.25 -13.67
CA ALA A 106 0.14 6.42 -12.58
C ALA A 106 0.75 7.09 -11.33
N THR A 107 -0.09 7.83 -10.60
CA THR A 107 0.31 8.61 -9.41
C THR A 107 0.99 7.72 -8.36
N LEU A 108 2.04 8.24 -7.71
CA LEU A 108 2.78 7.52 -6.66
C LEU A 108 1.88 7.08 -5.49
N SER A 109 0.85 7.85 -5.16
CA SER A 109 -0.05 7.54 -4.04
C SER A 109 -0.81 6.23 -4.26
N HIS A 110 -1.26 5.94 -5.49
CA HIS A 110 -1.96 4.71 -5.85
C HIS A 110 -1.08 3.48 -5.61
N HIS A 111 0.16 3.53 -6.09
CA HIS A 111 1.15 2.49 -5.85
C HIS A 111 1.40 2.26 -4.37
N ARG A 112 1.51 3.34 -3.58
CA ARG A 112 1.73 3.26 -2.13
C ARG A 112 0.50 2.72 -1.40
N ALA A 113 -0.70 3.09 -1.82
CA ALA A 113 -1.95 2.60 -1.25
C ALA A 113 -2.08 1.09 -1.49
N VAL A 114 -1.88 0.64 -2.73
CA VAL A 114 -1.89 -0.79 -3.11
C VAL A 114 -0.81 -1.56 -2.35
N ALA A 115 0.45 -1.11 -2.39
CA ALA A 115 1.56 -1.77 -1.70
C ALA A 115 1.26 -1.92 -0.21
N ARG A 116 0.79 -0.85 0.43
CA ARG A 116 0.49 -0.84 1.86
C ARG A 116 -0.66 -1.78 2.22
N ALA A 117 -1.75 -1.72 1.45
CA ALA A 117 -2.94 -2.52 1.73
C ALA A 117 -2.66 -4.02 1.54
N LEU A 118 -2.00 -4.40 0.44
CA LEU A 118 -1.64 -5.79 0.18
C LEU A 118 -0.63 -6.33 1.20
N GLU A 119 0.36 -5.53 1.61
CA GLU A 119 1.27 -5.91 2.69
C GLU A 119 0.54 -6.16 4.02
N GLN A 120 -0.47 -5.35 4.36
CA GLN A 120 -1.26 -5.55 5.57
C GLN A 120 -2.11 -6.83 5.53
N LEU A 121 -2.59 -7.20 4.34
CA LEU A 121 -3.38 -8.41 4.11
C LEU A 121 -2.49 -9.67 4.08
N GLY A 122 -1.26 -9.53 3.56
CA GLY A 122 -0.25 -10.61 3.53
C GLY A 122 -0.72 -11.86 2.79
N ASP A 123 -1.55 -11.69 1.76
CA ASP A 123 -2.12 -12.78 0.98
C ASP A 123 -1.21 -13.13 -0.21
N SER A 124 -0.88 -14.40 -0.38
CA SER A 124 0.00 -14.87 -1.44
C SER A 124 -0.56 -14.69 -2.84
N ALA A 125 -1.88 -14.53 -2.98
CA ALA A 125 -2.51 -14.20 -4.26
C ALA A 125 -2.03 -12.85 -4.83
N ALA A 126 -1.49 -11.96 -3.99
CA ALA A 126 -0.95 -10.68 -4.43
C ALA A 126 0.41 -10.80 -5.15
N ALA A 127 1.17 -11.87 -4.89
CA ALA A 127 2.55 -11.96 -5.36
C ALA A 127 2.69 -11.95 -6.89
N PRO A 128 1.90 -12.73 -7.67
CA PRO A 128 2.00 -12.70 -9.13
C PRO A 128 1.63 -11.34 -9.74
N VAL A 129 0.64 -10.63 -9.16
CA VAL A 129 0.20 -9.31 -9.64
C VAL A 129 1.27 -8.25 -9.36
N LEU A 130 1.82 -8.23 -8.14
CA LEU A 130 2.89 -7.30 -7.77
C LEU A 130 4.18 -7.55 -8.57
N HIS A 131 4.52 -8.82 -8.81
CA HIS A 131 5.61 -9.20 -9.71
C HIS A 131 5.35 -8.67 -11.13
N GLY A 132 4.16 -8.94 -11.70
CA GLY A 132 3.79 -8.47 -13.03
C GLY A 132 3.90 -6.95 -13.18
N LEU A 133 3.44 -6.20 -12.18
CA LEU A 133 3.55 -4.74 -12.13
C LEU A 133 5.01 -4.26 -12.08
N LEU A 134 5.85 -4.85 -11.22
CA LEU A 134 7.27 -4.50 -11.13
C LEU A 134 8.08 -4.88 -12.39
N ALA A 135 7.61 -5.87 -13.16
CA ALA A 135 8.25 -6.33 -14.39
C ALA A 135 7.94 -5.46 -15.61
N GLN A 136 6.99 -4.53 -15.51
CA GLN A 136 6.69 -3.60 -16.59
C GLN A 136 7.84 -2.59 -16.83
N PRO A 137 7.99 -2.09 -18.06
CA PRO A 137 8.97 -1.04 -18.37
C PRO A 137 8.84 0.17 -17.44
N GLY A 138 9.96 0.64 -16.90
CA GLY A 138 10.00 1.81 -16.02
C GLY A 138 9.59 1.56 -14.56
N MET A 139 9.16 0.34 -14.19
CA MET A 139 8.70 0.05 -12.83
C MET A 139 9.80 -0.42 -11.86
N SER A 140 10.93 -0.87 -12.39
CA SER A 140 12.09 -1.34 -11.62
C SER A 140 13.42 -0.78 -12.13
N GLY A 141 14.49 -0.93 -11.33
CA GLY A 141 15.85 -0.49 -11.65
C GLY A 141 16.21 0.93 -11.18
N HIS A 142 15.53 1.45 -10.17
CA HIS A 142 15.69 2.81 -9.65
C HIS A 142 16.55 2.89 -8.37
N ALA A 143 17.18 1.79 -7.97
CA ALA A 143 18.20 1.80 -6.93
C ALA A 143 19.43 2.56 -7.41
N LEU A 144 19.86 3.57 -6.64
CA LEU A 144 21.02 4.38 -6.98
C LEU A 144 22.28 3.76 -6.37
N THR A 145 22.90 2.80 -7.07
CA THR A 145 24.09 2.07 -6.59
C THR A 145 25.42 2.71 -7.01
N SER A 146 25.39 3.76 -7.83
CA SER A 146 26.56 4.55 -8.23
C SER A 146 26.22 6.04 -8.27
N LEU A 147 27.23 6.89 -8.12
CA LEU A 147 27.05 8.33 -8.25
C LEU A 147 26.61 8.70 -9.69
N PRO A 148 25.57 9.51 -9.87
CA PRO A 148 25.18 9.99 -11.18
C PRO A 148 26.25 10.93 -11.74
N ALA A 149 26.48 10.87 -13.06
CA ALA A 149 27.47 11.71 -13.75
C ALA A 149 27.00 13.18 -13.98
N GLY A 150 25.83 13.56 -13.46
CA GLY A 150 25.19 14.85 -13.70
C GLY A 150 24.15 15.18 -12.63
N PRO A 151 23.38 16.28 -12.77
CA PRO A 151 22.33 16.63 -11.81
C PRO A 151 21.38 15.45 -11.62
N GLU A 152 21.01 15.20 -10.36
CA GLU A 152 20.18 14.04 -9.99
C GLU A 152 18.87 14.12 -10.80
N PRO A 153 18.55 13.13 -11.65
CA PRO A 153 17.24 13.09 -12.27
C PRO A 153 16.20 13.01 -11.15
N GLU A 154 14.98 13.45 -11.43
CA GLU A 154 13.83 13.42 -10.53
C GLU A 154 13.34 11.95 -10.29
N ALA A 155 14.27 11.06 -9.88
CA ALA A 155 14.12 9.62 -9.76
C ALA A 155 13.57 9.20 -8.39
N ARG A 156 13.40 10.14 -7.45
CA ARG A 156 12.89 9.86 -6.11
C ARG A 156 11.51 9.20 -6.15
N THR A 157 10.62 9.67 -7.01
CA THR A 157 9.27 9.12 -7.17
C THR A 157 9.32 7.67 -7.65
N ALA A 158 10.11 7.39 -8.68
CA ALA A 158 10.29 6.05 -9.21
C ALA A 158 10.93 5.10 -8.18
N SER A 159 11.93 5.57 -7.43
CA SER A 159 12.55 4.80 -6.34
C SER A 159 11.57 4.49 -5.21
N LEU A 160 10.74 5.46 -4.81
CA LEU A 160 9.72 5.27 -3.78
C LEU A 160 8.64 4.28 -4.22
N ARG A 161 8.23 4.33 -5.49
CA ARG A 161 7.29 3.37 -6.06
C ARG A 161 7.87 1.96 -6.01
N GLU A 162 9.05 1.77 -6.60
CA GLU A 162 9.70 0.46 -6.71
C GLU A 162 9.92 -0.17 -5.34
N ILE A 163 10.56 0.54 -4.40
CA ILE A 163 10.88 -0.03 -3.09
C ILE A 163 9.61 -0.35 -2.26
N SER A 164 8.53 0.43 -2.44
CA SER A 164 7.25 0.17 -1.76
C SER A 164 6.59 -1.11 -2.28
N LEU A 165 6.55 -1.28 -3.60
CA LEU A 165 6.00 -2.48 -4.25
C LEU A 165 6.86 -3.72 -3.98
N ALA A 166 8.19 -3.59 -4.04
CA ALA A 166 9.12 -4.69 -3.75
C ALA A 166 8.97 -5.19 -2.31
N ARG A 167 8.81 -4.28 -1.34
CA ARG A 167 8.50 -4.65 0.04
C ARG A 167 7.16 -5.38 0.16
N ALA A 168 6.12 -4.91 -0.52
CA ALA A 168 4.82 -5.59 -0.51
C ALA A 168 4.93 -7.00 -1.11
N LEU A 169 5.62 -7.14 -2.25
CA LEU A 169 5.86 -8.43 -2.89
C LEU A 169 6.61 -9.37 -1.95
N PHE A 170 7.68 -8.91 -1.33
CA PHE A 170 8.47 -9.66 -0.35
C PHE A 170 7.62 -10.20 0.82
N HIS A 171 6.64 -9.41 1.30
CA HIS A 171 5.75 -9.82 2.38
C HIS A 171 4.54 -10.65 1.93
N CYS A 172 4.19 -10.63 0.64
CA CYS A 172 3.13 -11.43 0.05
C CYS A 172 3.63 -12.76 -0.52
N GLY A 173 4.84 -13.22 -0.19
CA GLY A 173 5.36 -14.51 -0.63
C GLY A 173 6.40 -14.45 -1.75
N ASP A 174 6.81 -13.24 -2.16
CA ASP A 174 8.01 -12.97 -2.96
C ASP A 174 8.14 -13.83 -4.23
N TRP A 175 7.13 -13.75 -5.10
CA TRP A 175 7.09 -14.53 -6.33
C TRP A 175 8.37 -14.35 -7.16
N LEU A 176 9.04 -15.45 -7.46
CA LEU A 176 10.32 -15.50 -8.19
C LEU A 176 11.45 -14.68 -7.54
N ASP A 177 11.42 -14.51 -6.21
CA ASP A 177 12.41 -13.77 -5.41
C ASP A 177 12.63 -12.31 -5.87
N MET A 178 11.71 -11.74 -6.65
CA MET A 178 11.89 -10.43 -7.28
C MET A 178 11.89 -9.30 -6.24
N GLY A 179 11.00 -9.36 -5.24
CA GLY A 179 10.93 -8.38 -4.17
C GLY A 179 12.20 -8.38 -3.33
N ARG A 180 12.68 -9.57 -2.91
CA ARG A 180 13.99 -9.72 -2.27
C ARG A 180 15.12 -9.18 -3.13
N THR A 181 15.16 -9.52 -4.42
CA THR A 181 16.23 -9.10 -5.34
C THR A 181 16.33 -7.58 -5.41
N ILE A 182 15.20 -6.89 -5.58
CA ILE A 182 15.14 -5.43 -5.60
C ILE A 182 15.57 -4.84 -4.25
N LEU A 183 15.09 -5.39 -3.13
CA LEU A 183 15.50 -4.93 -1.80
C LEU A 183 17.01 -5.11 -1.57
N GLU A 184 17.60 -6.22 -2.01
CA GLU A 184 19.04 -6.44 -1.94
C GLU A 184 19.83 -5.40 -2.75
N GLN A 185 19.36 -5.00 -3.94
CA GLN A 185 19.95 -3.89 -4.70
C GLN A 185 19.88 -2.57 -3.91
N TYR A 186 18.73 -2.27 -3.30
CA TYR A 186 18.55 -1.06 -2.51
C TYR A 186 19.44 -0.99 -1.26
N ARG A 187 19.97 -2.12 -0.74
CA ARG A 187 20.96 -2.07 0.36
C ARG A 187 22.22 -1.30 -0.02
N GLY A 188 22.58 -1.28 -1.30
CA GLY A 188 23.71 -0.52 -1.83
C GLY A 188 23.35 0.91 -2.25
N ASP A 189 22.13 1.39 -1.99
CA ASP A 189 21.69 2.72 -2.43
C ASP A 189 22.42 3.84 -1.66
N TRP A 190 23.01 4.79 -2.40
CA TRP A 190 23.79 5.89 -1.84
C TRP A 190 22.95 6.87 -1.00
N ARG A 191 21.65 7.00 -1.29
CA ARG A 191 20.72 7.88 -0.56
C ARG A 191 20.25 7.15 0.70
N GLY A 192 21.16 6.96 1.67
CA GLY A 192 21.07 5.96 2.75
C GLY A 192 19.73 5.76 3.49
N LEU A 193 18.74 6.63 3.35
CA LEU A 193 17.33 6.34 3.66
C LEU A 193 16.82 5.06 2.98
N PHE A 194 17.04 4.88 1.67
CA PHE A 194 16.57 3.68 0.94
C PHE A 194 17.33 2.43 1.38
N ALA A 195 18.66 2.53 1.54
CA ALA A 195 19.48 1.44 2.06
C ALA A 195 19.05 0.99 3.45
N ARG A 196 18.87 1.92 4.40
CA ARG A 196 18.38 1.58 5.75
C ARG A 196 17.01 0.92 5.73
N HIS A 197 16.11 1.37 4.84
CA HIS A 197 14.81 0.75 4.67
C HIS A 197 14.93 -0.70 4.21
N ALA A 198 15.67 -0.95 3.13
CA ALA A 198 15.87 -2.29 2.59
C ALA A 198 16.51 -3.25 3.61
N HIS A 199 17.55 -2.80 4.31
CA HIS A 199 18.16 -3.55 5.40
C HIS A 199 17.14 -3.93 6.50
N ALA A 200 16.30 -2.99 6.92
CA ALA A 200 15.29 -3.25 7.95
C ALA A 200 14.23 -4.26 7.49
N VAL A 201 13.76 -4.15 6.24
CA VAL A 201 12.75 -5.06 5.66
C VAL A 201 13.29 -6.49 5.57
N LEU A 202 14.49 -6.67 5.00
CA LEU A 202 15.12 -7.98 4.83
C LEU A 202 15.42 -8.65 6.19
N ALA A 203 15.89 -7.87 7.18
CA ALA A 203 16.14 -8.36 8.54
C ALA A 203 14.84 -8.73 9.29
N ALA A 204 13.73 -8.05 9.03
CA ALA A 204 12.43 -8.37 9.61
C ALA A 204 11.81 -9.63 8.96
N GLY A 205 11.93 -9.78 7.64
CA GLY A 205 11.41 -10.95 6.91
C GLY A 205 12.16 -12.24 7.21
N SER A 206 13.49 -12.18 7.38
CA SER A 206 14.31 -13.34 7.76
C SER A 206 13.89 -13.93 9.12
N ARG A 207 13.45 -13.08 10.05
CA ARG A 207 12.91 -13.50 11.36
C ARG A 207 11.54 -14.16 11.30
N ARG A 208 10.76 -13.94 10.22
CA ARG A 208 9.45 -14.59 10.02
C ARG A 208 9.57 -15.94 9.32
N HIS A 209 10.63 -16.15 8.54
CA HIS A 209 10.90 -17.41 7.82
C HIS A 209 11.72 -18.42 8.64
N HIS A 210 12.31 -17.99 9.76
CA HIS A 210 12.92 -18.88 10.74
C HIS A 210 11.91 -19.06 11.89
N PRO A 211 11.03 -20.09 11.87
CA PRO A 211 10.27 -20.42 13.06
C PRO A 211 11.31 -20.75 14.13
N LEU A 212 11.14 -20.20 15.34
CA LEU A 212 11.94 -20.56 16.51
C LEU A 212 12.08 -22.07 16.53
N ALA A 213 13.29 -22.57 16.23
CA ALA A 213 13.63 -23.96 16.46
C ALA A 213 13.30 -24.22 17.93
N ALA A 214 12.41 -25.19 18.15
CA ALA A 214 11.92 -25.55 19.46
C ALA A 214 13.10 -25.71 20.42
N VAL A 215 13.07 -24.95 21.51
CA VAL A 215 13.88 -25.25 22.68
C VAL A 215 13.26 -26.53 23.24
N GLN A 216 13.96 -27.65 23.03
CA GLN A 216 13.74 -28.91 23.74
C GLN A 216 14.27 -28.79 25.17
#